data_AF-J3I6I5-F1
#
_entry.id   AF-J3I6I5-F1
#
_cell.length_a   1.000
_cell.length_b   1.000
_cell.length_c   1.000
_cell.angle_alpha   90.00
_cell.angle_beta   90.00
_cell.angle_gamma   90.00
#
_symmetry.space_group_name_H-M   'P 1'
#
loop_
_entity.id
_entity.type
_entity.pdbx_description
1 polymer ?
#
loop_
_entity_poly.entity_id
_entity_poly.type
_entity_poly.pdbx_seq_one_letter_code
_entity_poly.pdbx_strand_id
1 'polypeptide(L)'
;MRFRGDLFWAWADPEIHHRTHDEVLNDGTLIDVQVRLSREGKTEMFIGIYAPDGMALHEETVDSRPNESMTRVLAWGVGRARQLAAAVGASTHRPATAK
;
A
#
# COMPACT_ATOMS: atom_id res chain seq x y z
N MET A 1 -0.31 -10.62 -11.17
CA MET A 1 1.02 -10.62 -10.50
C MET A 1 1.37 -9.16 -10.24
N ARG A 2 1.97 -8.78 -9.10
CA ARG A 2 2.31 -7.38 -8.78
C ARG A 2 3.77 -7.11 -9.12
N PHE A 3 4.05 -6.02 -9.83
CA PHE A 3 5.40 -5.55 -10.13
C PHE A 3 5.84 -4.61 -8.98
N ARG A 4 6.33 -5.21 -7.91
CA ARG A 4 6.73 -4.50 -6.68
C ARG A 4 8.02 -3.71 -6.90
N GLY A 5 8.05 -2.48 -6.40
CA GLY A 5 9.19 -1.57 -6.47
C GLY A 5 10.19 -1.74 -5.33
N ASP A 6 11.24 -0.90 -5.36
CA ASP A 6 12.34 -0.97 -4.40
C ASP A 6 11.89 -0.69 -2.95
N LEU A 7 10.85 0.12 -2.76
CA LEU A 7 10.29 0.43 -1.43
C LEU A 7 9.75 -0.84 -0.76
N PHE A 8 9.04 -1.68 -1.52
CA PHE A 8 8.60 -2.96 -0.99
C PHE A 8 9.79 -3.84 -0.60
N TRP A 9 10.80 -3.97 -1.45
CA TRP A 9 11.92 -4.88 -1.20
C TRP A 9 12.84 -4.40 -0.08
N ALA A 10 12.97 -3.08 0.10
CA ALA A 10 13.67 -2.50 1.24
C ALA A 10 12.89 -2.70 2.55
N TRP A 11 11.55 -2.68 2.48
CA TRP A 11 10.71 -2.93 3.63
C TRP A 11 10.66 -4.43 3.98
N ALA A 12 10.41 -5.31 3.02
CA ALA A 12 10.12 -6.72 3.26
C ALA A 12 11.25 -7.45 4.02
N ASP A 13 10.87 -8.15 5.10
CA ASP A 13 11.75 -9.07 5.83
C ASP A 13 10.99 -10.41 5.96
N PRO A 14 11.43 -11.49 5.30
CA PRO A 14 10.74 -12.77 5.32
C PRO A 14 10.77 -13.47 6.69
N GLU A 15 11.68 -13.07 7.59
CA GLU A 15 11.77 -13.64 8.93
C GLU A 15 10.76 -13.00 9.91
N ILE A 16 10.16 -11.86 9.54
CA ILE A 16 9.26 -11.11 10.40
C ILE A 16 7.80 -11.40 10.05
N HIS A 17 7.03 -11.80 11.07
CA HIS A 17 5.58 -11.94 10.93
C HIS A 17 4.93 -10.59 10.59
N HIS A 18 4.14 -10.60 9.52
CA HIS A 18 3.32 -9.48 9.11
C HIS A 18 1.86 -9.90 8.97
N ARG A 19 0.96 -8.92 9.04
CA ARG A 19 -0.45 -9.05 8.68
C ARG A 19 -0.72 -8.27 7.42
N THR A 20 -1.54 -8.82 6.55
CA THR A 20 -1.83 -8.27 5.24
C THR A 20 -3.31 -7.99 5.08
N HIS A 21 -3.62 -6.92 4.35
CA HIS A 21 -4.92 -6.66 3.76
C HIS A 21 -4.74 -6.46 2.26
N ASP A 22 -5.32 -7.38 1.49
CA ASP A 22 -5.39 -7.29 0.03
C ASP A 22 -6.82 -6.90 -0.37
N GLU A 23 -6.96 -5.97 -1.30
CA GLU A 23 -8.25 -5.53 -1.82
C GLU A 23 -8.16 -5.25 -3.32
N VAL A 24 -9.23 -5.56 -4.05
CA VAL A 24 -9.38 -5.25 -5.47
C VAL A 24 -10.57 -4.30 -5.60
N LEU A 25 -10.33 -3.11 -6.14
CA LEU A 25 -11.37 -2.11 -6.36
C LEU A 25 -12.17 -2.42 -7.64
N ASN A 26 -13.30 -1.73 -7.81
CA ASN A 26 -14.20 -1.96 -8.94
C ASN A 26 -13.57 -1.69 -10.33
N ASP A 27 -12.54 -0.84 -10.39
CA ASP A 27 -11.77 -0.53 -11.59
C ASP A 27 -10.60 -1.51 -11.85
N GLY A 28 -10.45 -2.53 -10.99
CA GLY A 28 -9.37 -3.50 -11.03
C GLY A 28 -8.08 -3.05 -10.33
N THR A 29 -8.02 -1.82 -9.79
CA THR A 29 -6.89 -1.37 -8.96
C THR A 29 -6.71 -2.29 -7.77
N LEU A 30 -5.47 -2.69 -7.51
CA LEU A 30 -5.11 -3.59 -6.42
C LEU A 30 -4.50 -2.77 -5.27
N ILE A 31 -4.95 -3.05 -4.06
CA ILE A 31 -4.38 -2.53 -2.81
C ILE A 31 -3.72 -3.69 -2.06
N ASP A 32 -2.53 -3.43 -1.53
CA ASP A 32 -1.78 -4.32 -0.65
C ASP A 32 -1.27 -3.49 0.54
N VAL A 33 -1.85 -3.71 1.72
CA VAL A 33 -1.42 -3.06 2.96
C VAL A 33 -0.85 -4.12 3.88
N GLN A 34 0.39 -3.93 4.31
CA GLN A 34 1.06 -4.86 5.22
C GLN A 34 1.53 -4.12 6.46
N VAL A 35 1.38 -4.76 7.61
CA VAL A 35 1.85 -4.24 8.89
C VAL A 35 2.67 -5.31 9.61
N ARG A 36 3.73 -4.88 10.30
CA ARG A 36 4.57 -5.76 11.11
C ARG A 36 5.07 -5.04 12.36
N LEU A 37 5.65 -5.80 13.27
CA LEU A 37 6.53 -5.25 14.29
C LEU A 37 7.96 -5.37 13.79
N SER A 38 8.72 -4.28 13.82
CA SER A 38 10.15 -4.30 13.58
C SER A 38 10.87 -5.11 14.66
N ARG A 39 12.15 -5.42 14.45
CA ARG A 39 12.98 -6.11 15.46
C ARG A 39 13.11 -5.31 16.76
N GLU A 40 12.88 -4.00 16.71
CA GLU A 40 12.85 -3.10 17.88
C GLU A 40 11.44 -2.96 18.50
N GLY A 41 10.44 -3.68 17.98
CA GLY A 41 9.06 -3.63 18.45
C GLY A 41 8.25 -2.43 17.96
N LYS A 42 8.74 -1.69 16.95
CA LYS A 42 7.98 -0.58 16.34
C LYS A 42 6.99 -1.12 15.32
N THR A 43 5.75 -0.62 15.34
CA THR A 43 4.78 -0.97 14.29
C THR A 43 5.16 -0.27 12.99
N GLU A 44 5.55 -1.04 11.98
CA GLU A 44 5.88 -0.57 10.63
C GLU A 44 4.78 -0.98 9.66
N MET A 45 4.60 -0.17 8.61
CA MET A 45 3.57 -0.43 7.60
C MET A 45 4.11 -0.17 6.20
N PHE A 46 3.64 -0.97 5.26
CA PHE A 46 3.79 -0.78 3.83
C PHE A 46 2.41 -0.63 3.19
N ILE A 47 2.28 0.27 2.22
CA ILE A 47 1.12 0.41 1.34
C ILE A 47 1.61 0.33 -0.10
N GLY A 48 1.05 -0.60 -0.87
CA GLY A 48 1.20 -0.70 -2.32
C GLY A 48 -0.14 -0.56 -3.02
N ILE A 49 -0.16 0.23 -4.10
CA ILE A 49 -1.29 0.41 -5.01
C ILE A 49 -0.81 0.06 -6.40
N TYR A 50 -1.53 -0.83 -7.07
CA TYR A 50 -1.13 -1.35 -8.36
C TYR A 50 -2.29 -1.27 -9.35
N ALA A 51 -1.97 -1.01 -10.61
CA ALA A 51 -2.90 -1.09 -11.72
C ALA A 51 -3.42 -2.52 -11.90
N PRO A 52 -4.50 -2.72 -12.69
CA PRO A 52 -5.04 -4.07 -12.96
C PRO A 52 -4.02 -5.04 -13.58
N ASP A 53 -3.04 -4.52 -14.32
CA ASP A 53 -1.93 -5.30 -14.89
C ASP A 53 -0.83 -5.62 -13.87
N GLY A 54 -0.91 -5.07 -12.66
CA GLY A 54 0.04 -5.23 -11.57
C GLY A 54 1.12 -4.17 -11.49
N MET A 55 1.16 -3.18 -12.38
CA MET A 55 2.16 -2.10 -12.36
C MET A 55 1.99 -1.24 -11.11
N ALA A 56 3.08 -0.96 -10.39
CA ALA A 56 3.05 -0.13 -9.19
C ALA A 56 2.69 1.32 -9.54
N LEU A 57 1.53 1.76 -9.06
CA LEU A 57 1.06 3.14 -9.18
C LEU A 57 1.53 4.00 -8.01
N HIS A 58 1.60 3.41 -6.81
CA HIS A 58 2.11 4.06 -5.61
C HIS A 58 2.65 3.02 -4.63
N GLU A 59 3.79 3.29 -4.03
CA GLU A 59 4.30 2.54 -2.89
C GLU A 59 4.75 3.53 -1.82
N GLU A 60 4.48 3.22 -0.56
CA GLU A 60 5.01 3.97 0.57
C GLU A 60 5.22 3.07 1.79
N THR A 61 6.18 3.45 2.62
CA THR A 61 6.42 2.86 3.92
C THR A 61 6.17 3.91 5.00
N VAL A 62 5.68 3.47 6.15
CA VAL A 62 5.46 4.32 7.32
C VAL A 62 6.12 3.67 8.52
N ASP A 63 7.20 4.28 8.97
CA ASP A 63 7.94 3.85 10.14
C ASP A 63 7.32 4.50 11.39
N SER A 64 6.44 3.72 12.03
CA SER A 64 5.84 3.99 13.34
C SER A 64 4.93 5.21 13.48
N ARG A 65 3.73 4.91 13.98
CA ARG A 65 3.05 5.76 14.95
C ARG A 65 3.33 5.18 16.35
N PRO A 66 4.03 5.89 17.24
CA PRO A 66 4.32 5.37 18.57
C PRO A 66 3.01 5.02 19.29
N ASN A 67 3.01 3.85 19.96
CA ASN A 67 1.90 3.34 20.78
C ASN A 67 0.65 2.84 20.04
N GLU A 68 0.68 2.66 18.72
CA GLU A 68 -0.44 2.03 18.00
C GLU A 68 -0.20 0.53 17.74
N SER A 69 -1.24 -0.29 17.97
CA SER A 69 -1.21 -1.72 17.67
C SER A 69 -1.22 -1.98 16.17
N MET A 70 -0.69 -3.15 15.74
CA MET A 70 -0.75 -3.59 14.34
C MET A 70 -2.15 -3.52 13.74
N THR A 71 -3.20 -3.88 14.50
CA THR A 71 -4.59 -3.82 14.04
C THR A 71 -5.04 -2.38 13.74
N ARG A 72 -4.68 -1.43 14.61
CA ARG A 72 -5.05 -0.02 14.43
C ARG A 72 -4.30 0.60 13.25
N VAL A 73 -3.01 0.28 13.13
CA VAL A 73 -2.19 0.73 12.01
C VAL A 73 -2.70 0.13 10.69
N LEU A 74 -3.07 -1.15 10.66
CA LEU A 74 -3.65 -1.79 9.47
C LEU A 74 -4.96 -1.11 9.05
N ALA A 75 -5.89 -0.90 9.98
CA ALA A 75 -7.16 -0.23 9.68
C ALA A 75 -6.96 1.19 9.15
N TRP A 76 -6.03 1.94 9.73
CA TRP A 76 -5.65 3.26 9.23
C TRP A 76 -5.02 3.18 7.82
N GLY A 77 -4.11 2.22 7.61
CA GLY A 77 -3.43 1.98 6.34
C GLY A 77 -4.39 1.65 5.21
N VAL A 78 -5.41 0.83 5.46
CA VAL A 78 -6.47 0.53 4.49
C VAL A 78 -7.24 1.80 4.11
N GLY A 79 -7.60 2.63 5.09
CA GLY A 79 -8.25 3.91 4.83
C GLY A 79 -7.40 4.83 3.96
N ARG A 80 -6.10 4.92 4.25
CA ARG A 80 -5.14 5.72 3.47
C ARG A 80 -4.93 5.17 2.05
N ALA A 81 -4.79 3.86 1.90
CA ALA A 81 -4.61 3.21 0.60
C ALA A 81 -5.81 3.48 -0.32
N ARG A 82 -7.04 3.44 0.20
CA ARG A 82 -8.24 3.78 -0.57
C ARG A 82 -8.26 5.25 -1.00
N GLN A 83 -7.84 6.18 -0.14
CA GLN A 83 -7.75 7.60 -0.50
C GLN A 83 -6.71 7.85 -1.60
N LEU A 84 -5.55 7.21 -1.48
CA LEU A 84 -4.49 7.28 -2.49
C LEU A 84 -4.94 6.67 -3.81
N ALA A 85 -5.61 5.51 -3.80
CA ALA A 85 -6.13 4.85 -4.99
C ALA A 85 -7.14 5.73 -5.73
N ALA A 86 -8.04 6.39 -5.00
CA ALA A 86 -8.98 7.35 -5.58
C ALA A 86 -8.28 8.56 -6.22
N ALA A 87 -7.21 9.07 -5.60
CA ALA A 87 -6.42 10.19 -6.14
C ALA A 87 -5.64 9.81 -7.41
N VAL A 88 -5.10 8.59 -7.47
CA VAL A 88 -4.40 8.04 -8.64
C VAL A 88 -5.38 7.77 -9.80
N GLY A 89 -6.56 7.21 -9.52
CA GLY A 89 -7.61 7.00 -10.52
C GLY A 89 -8.09 8.32 -11.13
N ALA A 90 -8.22 9.37 -10.32
CA ALA A 90 -8.61 10.71 -10.79
C ALA A 90 -7.55 11.38 -11.69
N SER A 91 -6.26 11.07 -11.50
CA SER A 91 -5.17 11.67 -12.29
C SER A 91 -4.91 10.96 -13.62
N THR A 92 -5.36 9.69 -13.75
CA THR A 92 -5.34 8.93 -15.01
C THR A 92 -6.47 9.36 -15.97
N HIS A 93 -7.54 9.96 -15.46
CA HIS A 93 -8.68 10.46 -16.24
C HIS A 93 -8.48 11.84 -16.89
N ARG A 94 -7.27 12.16 -17.39
CA ARG A 94 -7.08 13.38 -18.20
C ARG A 94 -7.63 13.11 -19.61
N PRO A 95 -8.70 13.79 -20.06
CA PRO A 95 -9.16 13.62 -21.44
C PRO A 95 -8.06 14.14 -22.37
N ALA A 96 -7.56 13.27 -23.25
CA ALA A 96 -6.75 13.70 -24.37
C ALA A 96 -7.61 14.64 -25.22
N THR A 97 -7.32 15.94 -25.19
CA THR A 97 -7.87 16.90 -26.13
C THR A 97 -7.35 16.53 -27.51
N ALA A 98 -8.19 15.87 -28.31
CA ALA A 98 -7.96 15.67 -29.73
C ALA A 98 -7.92 17.04 -30.42
N LYS A 99 -6.90 17.25 -31.26
CA LYS A 99 -6.74 18.39 -32.15
C LYS A 99 -7.06 17.95 -33.57
#